data_AF-A0A9F2RDR9-F1
#
_entry.id   AF-A0A9F2RDR9-F1
#
_cell.length_a   1.000
_cell.length_b   1.000
_cell.length_c   1.000
_cell.angle_alpha   90.00
_cell.angle_beta   90.00
_cell.angle_gamma   90.00
#
_symmetry.space_group_name_H-M   'P 1'
#
loop_
_entity.id
_entity.type
_entity.pdbx_description
1 polymer ?
#
loop_
_entity_poly.entity_id
_entity_poly.type
_entity_poly.pdbx_seq_one_letter_code
_entity_poly.pdbx_strand_id
1 'polypeptide(L)'
;MARSPMIPLQLPKKLYFSITPEVKRDLERAKQNLDVLISDLDIRCFTYDGFGKEFLKSQRLSPDSVVQVVLQLAHYRAHGKLCPTAESASLRRFRQGRTEIIRSATSAVLAFAQGMADDKCQAPERLSLLKEAVEFHSNLTDQVNISLSPCW
;
A
#
# COMPACT_ATOMS: atom_id res chain seq x y z
N MET A 1 32.98 -19.27 22.83
CA MET A 1 32.67 -18.82 21.45
C MET A 1 33.96 -18.78 20.66
N ALA A 2 34.15 -19.70 19.70
CA ALA A 2 35.33 -19.69 18.84
C ALA A 2 35.20 -18.54 17.83
N ARG A 3 36.20 -17.65 17.77
CA ARG A 3 36.27 -16.62 16.71
C ARG A 3 36.41 -17.33 15.37
N SER A 4 35.55 -16.99 14.41
CA SER A 4 35.71 -17.44 13.02
C SER A 4 37.10 -17.03 12.53
N PRO A 5 37.84 -17.93 11.83
CA PRO A 5 39.17 -17.63 11.37
C PRO A 5 39.15 -16.45 10.40
N MET A 6 40.01 -15.46 10.64
CA MET A 6 40.23 -14.36 9.70
C MET A 6 41.07 -14.87 8.53
N ILE A 7 40.41 -15.20 7.43
CA ILE A 7 41.06 -15.58 6.18
C ILE A 7 41.21 -14.31 5.32
N PRO A 8 42.37 -14.08 4.68
CA PRO A 8 42.52 -12.99 3.74
C PRO A 8 41.47 -13.06 2.62
N LEU A 9 40.66 -12.01 2.48
CA LEU A 9 39.69 -11.90 1.40
C LEU A 9 40.36 -11.41 0.12
N GLN A 10 39.93 -11.95 -1.02
CA GLN A 10 40.37 -11.42 -2.31
C GLN A 10 39.84 -10.00 -2.54
N LEU A 11 40.62 -9.19 -3.25
CA LEU A 11 40.19 -7.86 -3.65
C LEU A 11 38.99 -7.96 -4.60
N PRO A 12 37.92 -7.16 -4.38
CA PRO A 12 36.79 -7.11 -5.32
C PRO A 12 37.24 -6.77 -6.74
N LYS A 13 36.78 -7.57 -7.71
CA LYS A 13 37.12 -7.37 -9.12
C LYS A 13 36.27 -6.27 -9.73
N LYS A 14 36.91 -5.20 -10.22
CA LYS A 14 36.25 -4.13 -10.98
C LYS A 14 35.72 -4.64 -12.32
N LEU A 15 34.47 -4.35 -12.61
CA LEU A 15 33.84 -4.62 -13.91
C LEU A 15 34.04 -3.41 -14.83
N TYR A 16 34.74 -3.61 -15.94
CA TYR A 16 35.00 -2.58 -16.93
C TYR A 16 33.97 -2.66 -18.06
N PHE A 17 33.42 -1.51 -18.46
CA PHE A 17 32.55 -1.38 -19.62
C PHE A 17 33.22 -0.45 -20.64
N SER A 18 33.28 -0.88 -21.90
CA SER A 18 33.81 -0.07 -23.00
C SER A 18 32.75 0.91 -23.47
N ILE A 19 33.01 2.21 -23.34
CA ILE A 19 32.05 3.26 -23.70
C ILE A 19 32.35 3.76 -25.11
N THR A 20 31.51 3.37 -26.07
CA THR A 20 31.55 3.90 -27.44
C THR A 20 30.81 5.23 -27.54
N PRO A 21 31.01 6.02 -28.62
CA PRO A 21 30.23 7.24 -28.83
C PRO A 21 28.71 7.02 -28.86
N GLU A 22 28.25 5.85 -29.31
CA GLU A 22 26.84 5.48 -29.30
C GLU A 22 26.32 5.25 -27.87
N VAL A 23 27.00 4.39 -27.10
CA VAL A 23 26.67 4.17 -25.68
C VAL A 23 26.70 5.48 -24.91
N LYS A 24 27.63 6.38 -25.22
CA LYS A 24 27.69 7.70 -24.60
C LYS A 24 26.45 8.54 -24.90
N ARG A 25 25.91 8.51 -26.12
CA ARG A 25 24.66 9.21 -26.46
C ARG A 25 23.47 8.62 -25.71
N ASP A 26 23.38 7.30 -25.61
CA ASP A 26 22.29 6.65 -24.88
C ASP A 26 22.36 6.94 -23.38
N LEU A 27 23.56 7.02 -22.81
CA LEU A 27 23.75 7.46 -21.42
C LEU A 27 23.25 8.89 -21.18
N GLU A 28 23.56 9.83 -22.08
CA GLU A 28 23.08 11.21 -21.92
C GLU A 28 21.55 11.31 -22.09
N ARG A 29 20.96 10.55 -23.01
CA ARG A 29 19.51 10.45 -23.15
C ARG A 29 18.85 9.85 -21.91
N ALA A 30 19.41 8.78 -21.37
CA ALA A 30 18.89 8.12 -20.17
C ALA A 30 18.94 9.04 -18.95
N LYS A 31 20.00 9.84 -18.79
CA LYS A 31 20.09 10.86 -17.74
C LYS A 31 19.00 11.92 -17.89
N GLN A 32 18.87 12.51 -19.07
CA GLN A 32 17.85 13.52 -19.34
C GLN A 32 16.44 12.98 -19.04
N ASN A 33 16.15 11.74 -19.47
CA ASN A 33 14.89 11.09 -19.17
C ASN A 33 14.69 10.87 -17.65
N LEU A 34 15.74 10.44 -16.94
CA LEU A 34 15.67 10.27 -15.49
C LEU A 34 15.46 11.59 -14.75
N ASP A 35 16.11 12.67 -15.18
CA ASP A 35 15.95 13.99 -14.58
C ASP A 35 14.50 14.48 -14.72
N VAL A 36 13.87 14.25 -15.88
CA VAL A 36 12.44 14.54 -16.09
C VAL A 36 11.58 13.70 -15.14
N LEU A 37 11.81 12.39 -15.06
CA LEU A 37 11.03 11.50 -14.17
C LEU A 37 11.17 11.88 -12.69
N ILE A 38 12.37 12.27 -12.25
CA ILE A 38 12.61 12.72 -10.87
C ILE A 38 11.89 14.03 -10.62
N SER A 39 11.92 14.97 -11.58
CA SER A 39 11.29 16.28 -11.41
C SER A 39 9.77 16.23 -11.31
N ASP A 40 9.13 15.21 -11.89
CA ASP A 40 7.68 15.02 -11.90
C ASP A 40 7.17 14.18 -10.70
N LEU A 41 8.08 13.59 -9.91
CA LEU A 41 7.74 12.71 -8.79
C LEU A 41 7.64 13.49 -7.46
N ASP A 42 6.42 13.67 -6.95
CA ASP A 42 6.17 14.20 -5.59
C ASP A 42 6.02 13.06 -4.57
N ILE A 43 6.89 13.03 -3.56
CA ILE A 43 6.87 12.04 -2.47
C ILE A 43 6.77 12.77 -1.13
N ARG A 44 5.75 12.39 -0.35
CA ARG A 44 5.65 12.76 1.06
C ARG A 44 5.66 11.54 1.95
N CYS A 45 6.65 11.46 2.83
CA CYS A 45 6.72 10.47 3.90
C CYS A 45 6.35 11.15 5.21
N PHE A 46 5.50 10.51 6.01
CA PHE A 46 5.15 10.99 7.34
C PHE A 46 5.07 9.83 8.32
N THR A 47 5.31 10.13 9.59
CA THR A 47 5.14 9.21 10.71
C THR A 47 3.90 9.63 11.48
N TYR A 48 3.03 8.68 11.80
CA TYR A 48 1.87 8.92 12.65
C TYR A 48 2.13 8.40 14.06
N ASP A 49 2.24 9.31 15.02
CA ASP A 49 2.60 8.99 16.42
C ASP A 49 1.39 8.92 17.37
N GLY A 50 0.15 9.09 16.86
CA GLY A 50 -1.04 9.15 17.70
C GLY A 50 -1.45 7.80 18.31
N PHE A 51 -1.35 6.73 17.54
CA PHE A 51 -1.56 5.35 18.00
C PHE A 51 -0.94 4.35 17.02
N GLY A 52 -0.78 3.11 17.46
CA GLY A 52 -0.33 2.00 16.63
C GLY A 52 -1.35 0.86 16.56
N LYS A 53 -0.90 -0.27 16.00
CA LYS A 53 -1.71 -1.48 15.83
C LYS A 53 -2.33 -2.02 17.13
N GLU A 54 -1.68 -1.81 18.27
CA GLU A 54 -2.14 -2.32 19.57
C GLU A 54 -3.48 -1.69 19.99
N PHE A 55 -3.66 -0.39 19.73
CA PHE A 55 -4.92 0.28 19.98
C PHE A 55 -6.04 -0.30 19.10
N LEU A 56 -5.80 -0.43 17.79
CA LEU A 56 -6.81 -0.95 16.85
C LEU A 56 -7.21 -2.39 17.17
N LYS A 57 -6.24 -3.23 17.55
CA LYS A 57 -6.50 -4.59 18.03
C LYS A 57 -7.34 -4.61 19.31
N SER A 58 -7.10 -3.69 20.25
CA SER A 58 -7.93 -3.57 21.46
C SER A 58 -9.40 -3.26 21.15
N GLN A 59 -9.65 -2.57 20.04
CA GLN A 59 -10.99 -2.26 19.52
C GLN A 59 -11.56 -3.37 18.62
N ARG A 60 -10.85 -4.49 18.48
CA ARG A 60 -11.18 -5.62 17.57
C ARG A 60 -11.28 -5.20 16.10
N LEU A 61 -10.45 -4.24 15.69
CA LEU A 61 -10.37 -3.78 14.30
C LEU A 61 -9.05 -4.25 13.67
N SER A 62 -9.13 -4.74 12.43
CA SER A 62 -7.93 -5.05 11.63
C SER A 62 -7.16 -3.75 11.35
N PRO A 63 -5.88 -3.62 11.79
CA PRO A 63 -5.11 -2.40 11.59
C PRO A 63 -4.96 -2.01 10.11
N ASP A 64 -4.76 -3.01 9.26
CA ASP A 64 -4.61 -2.84 7.82
C ASP A 64 -5.90 -2.34 7.17
N SER A 65 -7.02 -3.00 7.47
CA SER A 65 -8.33 -2.61 6.95
C SER A 65 -8.75 -1.20 7.43
N VAL A 66 -8.40 -0.82 8.66
CA VAL A 66 -8.62 0.57 9.14
C VAL A 66 -7.84 1.57 8.29
N VAL A 67 -6.56 1.30 7.98
CA VAL A 67 -5.75 2.20 7.15
C VAL A 67 -6.34 2.33 5.75
N GLN A 68 -6.78 1.22 5.13
CA GLN A 68 -7.41 1.25 3.81
C GLN A 68 -8.72 2.05 3.78
N VAL A 69 -9.59 1.85 4.79
CA VAL A 69 -10.86 2.58 4.92
C VAL A 69 -10.62 4.08 5.15
N VAL A 70 -9.65 4.44 6.00
CA VAL A 70 -9.31 5.85 6.27
C VAL A 70 -8.65 6.51 5.06
N LEU A 71 -7.87 5.77 4.27
CA LEU A 71 -7.32 6.27 3.00
C LEU A 71 -8.43 6.63 2.02
N GLN A 72 -9.47 5.81 1.92
CA GLN A 72 -10.67 6.12 1.11
C GLN A 72 -11.41 7.36 1.64
N LEU A 73 -11.55 7.51 2.97
CA LEU A 73 -12.13 8.72 3.56
C LEU A 73 -11.30 9.97 3.24
N ALA A 74 -9.97 9.89 3.32
CA ALA A 74 -9.08 10.99 2.99
C ALA A 74 -9.24 11.41 1.52
N HIS A 75 -9.29 10.44 0.60
CA HIS A 75 -9.57 10.70 -0.82
C HIS A 75 -10.96 11.32 -1.02
N TYR A 76 -11.99 10.78 -0.37
CA TYR A 76 -13.34 11.31 -0.45
C TYR A 76 -13.41 12.77 0.03
N ARG A 77 -12.73 13.11 1.11
CA ARG A 77 -12.65 14.51 1.62
C ARG A 77 -11.94 15.44 0.65
N ALA A 78 -10.92 14.97 -0.06
CA ALA A 78 -10.18 15.77 -1.03
C ALA A 78 -10.93 15.95 -2.36
N HIS A 79 -11.73 14.97 -2.78
CA HIS A 79 -12.27 14.90 -4.15
C HIS A 79 -13.79 14.76 -4.25
N GLY A 80 -14.51 14.59 -3.14
CA GLY A 80 -15.96 14.40 -3.09
C GLY A 80 -16.47 13.05 -3.59
N LYS A 81 -15.56 12.10 -3.89
CA LYS A 81 -15.90 10.76 -4.40
C LYS A 81 -14.81 9.75 -4.05
N LEU A 82 -15.18 8.47 -4.04
CA LEU A 82 -14.20 7.39 -4.03
C LEU A 82 -13.54 7.23 -5.41
N CYS A 83 -12.41 6.54 -5.43
CA CYS A 83 -11.72 6.14 -6.66
C CYS A 83 -11.39 4.65 -6.63
N PRO A 84 -11.29 3.99 -7.81
CA PRO A 84 -10.81 2.61 -7.88
C PRO A 84 -9.46 2.49 -7.18
N THR A 85 -9.43 1.70 -6.11
CA THR A 85 -8.25 1.51 -5.28
C THR A 85 -7.90 0.04 -5.24
N ALA A 86 -6.64 -0.26 -5.56
CA ALA A 86 -6.10 -1.61 -5.60
C ALA A 86 -5.09 -1.79 -4.48
N GLU A 87 -5.33 -2.77 -3.64
CA GLU A 87 -4.41 -3.23 -2.62
C GLU A 87 -3.88 -4.63 -3.00
N SER A 88 -2.58 -4.85 -2.80
CA SER A 88 -1.96 -6.13 -3.11
C SER A 88 -2.13 -7.13 -1.97
N ALA A 89 -2.83 -8.23 -2.23
CA ALA A 89 -2.90 -9.40 -1.35
C ALA A 89 -1.88 -10.47 -1.75
N SER A 90 -1.36 -11.23 -0.79
CA SER A 90 -0.38 -12.29 -1.06
C SER A 90 -1.05 -13.65 -1.28
N LEU A 91 -0.77 -14.29 -2.41
CA LEU A 91 -1.22 -15.66 -2.70
C LEU A 91 -0.21 -16.74 -2.30
N ARG A 92 0.70 -16.45 -1.36
CA ARG A 92 1.79 -17.37 -0.96
C ARG A 92 1.32 -18.70 -0.37
N ARG A 93 0.02 -18.85 -0.06
CA ARG A 93 -0.59 -20.13 0.33
C ARG A 93 -0.67 -21.14 -0.82
N PHE A 94 -0.59 -20.66 -2.07
CA PHE A 94 -0.62 -21.48 -3.27
C PHE A 94 0.78 -21.69 -3.83
N ARG A 95 1.03 -22.87 -4.41
CA ARG A 95 2.28 -23.15 -5.13
C ARG A 95 2.43 -22.13 -6.27
N GLN A 96 3.57 -21.44 -6.32
CA GLN A 96 3.85 -20.36 -7.27
C GLN A 96 2.92 -19.14 -7.17
N GLY A 97 2.12 -19.04 -6.11
CA GLY A 97 1.24 -17.90 -5.88
C GLY A 97 2.03 -16.59 -5.76
N ARG A 98 1.54 -15.55 -6.47
CA ARG A 98 2.11 -14.20 -6.48
C ARG A 98 1.23 -13.30 -5.62
N THR A 99 0.39 -12.51 -6.27
CA THR A 99 -0.48 -11.52 -5.66
C THR A 99 -1.85 -11.55 -6.31
N GLU A 100 -2.87 -11.12 -5.58
CA GLU A 100 -4.20 -10.79 -6.08
C GLU A 100 -4.57 -9.38 -5.61
N ILE A 101 -5.62 -8.80 -6.18
CA ILE A 101 -6.05 -7.43 -5.91
C ILE A 101 -7.26 -7.42 -4.97
N ILE A 102 -7.11 -6.75 -3.82
CA ILE A 102 -8.23 -6.32 -2.98
C ILE A 102 -8.71 -4.97 -3.52
N ARG A 103 -10.02 -4.85 -3.75
CA ARG A 103 -10.64 -3.61 -4.22
C ARG A 103 -11.26 -2.86 -3.03
N SER A 104 -10.53 -1.92 -2.45
CA SER A 104 -10.91 -1.26 -1.19
C SER A 104 -12.09 -0.28 -1.33
N ALA A 105 -12.38 0.20 -2.55
CA ALA A 105 -13.47 1.13 -2.81
C ALA A 105 -14.82 0.41 -2.94
N THR A 106 -15.45 0.11 -1.81
CA THR A 106 -16.70 -0.65 -1.72
C THR A 106 -17.87 0.24 -1.31
N SER A 107 -19.10 -0.27 -1.44
CA SER A 107 -20.31 0.44 -0.99
C SER A 107 -20.31 0.73 0.51
N ALA A 108 -19.81 -0.19 1.34
CA ALA A 108 -19.69 0.01 2.79
C ALA A 108 -18.72 1.16 3.11
N VAL A 109 -17.59 1.24 2.39
CA VAL A 109 -16.63 2.34 2.55
C VAL A 109 -17.20 3.67 2.06
N LEU A 110 -17.99 3.66 0.98
CA LEU A 110 -18.69 4.85 0.50
C LEU A 110 -19.71 5.36 1.53
N ALA A 111 -20.50 4.46 2.11
CA ALA A 111 -21.47 4.81 3.15
C ALA A 111 -20.77 5.42 4.38
N PHE A 112 -19.66 4.84 4.83
CA PHE A 112 -18.83 5.43 5.89
C PHE A 112 -18.29 6.81 5.51
N ALA A 113 -17.75 6.98 4.31
CA ALA A 113 -17.20 8.26 3.87
C ALA A 113 -18.28 9.36 3.79
N GLN A 114 -19.48 9.01 3.31
CA GLN A 114 -20.64 9.89 3.27
C GLN A 114 -21.12 10.25 4.68
N GLY A 115 -21.27 9.28 5.58
CA GLY A 115 -21.67 9.54 6.97
C GLY A 115 -20.65 10.39 7.74
N MET A 116 -19.36 10.26 7.44
CA MET A 116 -18.32 11.12 7.99
C MET A 116 -18.31 12.55 7.43
N ALA A 117 -18.93 12.76 6.27
CA ALA A 117 -19.06 14.07 5.62
C ALA A 117 -20.42 14.74 5.90
N ASP A 118 -21.40 14.00 6.42
CA ASP A 118 -22.73 14.51 6.77
C ASP A 118 -22.73 15.07 8.20
N ASP A 119 -23.02 16.37 8.32
CA ASP A 119 -23.15 17.08 9.60
C ASP A 119 -24.31 16.55 10.47
N LYS A 120 -25.30 15.88 9.87
CA LYS A 120 -26.44 15.30 10.60
C LYS A 120 -26.12 13.94 11.20
N CYS A 121 -25.14 13.23 10.64
CA CYS A 121 -24.75 11.90 11.09
C CYS A 121 -24.05 11.97 12.45
N GLN A 122 -24.60 11.26 13.43
CA GLN A 122 -24.13 11.31 14.81
C GLN A 122 -22.91 10.41 15.04
N ALA A 123 -22.12 10.71 16.07
CA ALA A 123 -20.91 9.93 16.38
C ALA A 123 -21.13 8.40 16.52
N PRO A 124 -22.22 7.90 17.14
CA PRO A 124 -22.48 6.46 17.21
C PRO A 124 -22.74 5.83 15.83
N GLU A 125 -23.41 6.55 14.95
CA GLU A 125 -23.72 6.11 13.59
C GLU A 125 -22.43 6.07 12.73
N ARG A 126 -21.62 7.12 12.80
CA ARG A 126 -20.29 7.17 12.17
C ARG A 126 -19.40 6.00 12.61
N LEU A 127 -19.43 5.66 13.90
CA LEU A 127 -18.69 4.52 14.44
C LEU A 127 -19.24 3.18 13.94
N SER A 128 -20.56 3.04 13.81
CA SER A 128 -21.18 1.84 13.25
C SER A 128 -20.75 1.64 11.79
N LEU A 129 -20.84 2.69 10.98
CA LEU A 129 -20.41 2.66 9.58
C LEU A 129 -18.92 2.35 9.43
N LEU A 130 -18.07 2.91 10.31
CA LEU A 130 -16.64 2.58 10.34
C LEU A 130 -16.42 1.08 10.58
N LYS A 131 -17.08 0.52 11.58
CA LYS A 131 -16.94 -0.90 11.93
C LYS A 131 -17.38 -1.80 10.78
N GLU A 132 -18.53 -1.49 10.17
CA GLU A 132 -19.04 -2.22 9.02
C GLU A 132 -18.07 -2.17 7.82
N ALA A 133 -17.56 -0.98 7.49
CA ALA A 133 -16.59 -0.81 6.41
C ALA A 133 -15.29 -1.59 6.65
N VAL A 134 -14.77 -1.56 7.89
CA VAL A 134 -13.55 -2.27 8.28
C VAL A 134 -13.76 -3.79 8.26
N GLU A 135 -14.88 -4.26 8.77
CA GLU A 135 -15.23 -5.69 8.76
C GLU A 135 -15.41 -6.21 7.33
N PHE A 136 -16.12 -5.45 6.48
CA PHE A 136 -16.27 -5.80 5.07
C PHE A 136 -14.93 -5.92 4.36
N HIS A 137 -14.03 -4.95 4.57
CA HIS A 137 -12.69 -4.99 3.99
C HIS A 137 -11.87 -6.17 4.52
N SER A 138 -11.92 -6.45 5.83
CA SER A 138 -11.23 -7.61 6.41
C SER A 138 -11.71 -8.92 5.80
N ASN A 139 -13.02 -9.09 5.63
CA ASN A 139 -13.61 -10.26 5.00
C ASN A 139 -13.19 -10.40 3.52
N LEU A 140 -13.10 -9.28 2.80
CA LEU A 140 -12.61 -9.28 1.41
C LEU A 140 -11.14 -9.72 1.34
N THR A 141 -10.29 -9.21 2.24
CA THR A 141 -8.89 -9.63 2.37
C THR A 141 -8.78 -11.14 2.63
N ASP A 142 -9.62 -11.69 3.50
CA ASP A 142 -9.63 -13.11 3.81
C ASP A 142 -10.07 -13.96 2.61
N GLN A 143 -11.11 -13.54 1.87
CA GLN A 143 -11.57 -14.22 0.65
C GLN A 143 -10.49 -14.26 -0.42
N VAL A 144 -9.77 -13.15 -0.61
CA VAL A 144 -8.66 -13.07 -1.57
C VAL A 144 -7.54 -14.04 -1.19
N ASN A 145 -7.22 -14.15 0.10
CA ASN A 145 -6.18 -15.05 0.59
C ASN A 145 -6.50 -16.55 0.41
N ILE A 146 -7.75 -16.90 0.13
CA ILE A 146 -8.20 -18.28 -0.18
C ILE A 146 -8.69 -18.45 -1.62
N SER A 147 -8.42 -17.47 -2.51
CA SER A 147 -8.85 -17.47 -3.90
C SER A 147 -10.37 -17.62 -4.09
N LEU A 148 -11.16 -17.09 -3.15
CA LEU A 148 -12.62 -16.97 -3.28
C LEU A 148 -13.06 -15.58 -3.73
N SER A 149 -12.12 -14.72 -4.16
CA SER A 149 -12.44 -13.43 -4.77
C SER A 149 -13.40 -13.68 -5.95
N PRO A 150 -14.58 -13.03 -5.98
CA PRO A 150 -15.40 -13.10 -7.17
C PRO A 150 -14.66 -12.40 -8.32
N CYS A 151 -14.47 -13.12 -9.43
CA CYS A 151 -14.03 -12.54 -10.69
C CYS A 151 -15.17 -11.64 -11.21
N TRP A 152 -15.12 -10.34 -10.91
CA TRP A 152 -15.91 -9.33 -11.62
C TRP A 152 -15.03 -8.65 -12.66
#